data_AF-A0A8X6P284-F1
#
_entry.id   AF-A0A8X6P284-F1
#
_cell.length_a   1.000
_cell.length_b   1.000
_cell.length_c   1.000
_cell.angle_alpha   90.00
_cell.angle_beta   90.00
_cell.angle_gamma   90.00
#
_symmetry.space_group_name_H-M   'P 1'
#
loop_
_entity.id
_entity.type
_entity.pdbx_description
1 polymer ?
#
loop_
_entity_poly.entity_id
_entity_poly.type
_entity_poly.pdbx_seq_one_letter_code
_entity_poly.pdbx_strand_id
1 'polypeptide(L)'
;MQQKLGNNRDVALRRFKGLVERLKRDPVLYKEYREVVDGYLEGGIVEFCMTEGLADESSFCLLRHAVVREDKVSSCLRIVFDGVTHDNV
;
A
#
# COMPACT_ATOMS: atom_id res chain seq x y z
N MET A 1 -21.98 18.04 -6.82
CA MET A 1 -20.99 17.53 -7.80
C MET A 1 -19.85 16.91 -7.01
N GLN A 2 -19.58 15.61 -7.15
CA GLN A 2 -18.35 15.00 -6.61
C GLN A 2 -17.18 15.51 -7.46
N GLN A 3 -16.17 16.11 -6.82
CA GLN A 3 -14.91 16.44 -7.50
C GLN A 3 -14.21 15.13 -7.87
N LYS A 4 -13.79 15.02 -9.13
CA LYS A 4 -13.01 13.86 -9.60
C LYS A 4 -11.63 13.93 -8.91
N LEU A 5 -11.26 12.89 -8.18
CA LEU A 5 -9.91 12.76 -7.61
C LEU A 5 -8.91 12.73 -8.76
N GLY A 6 -7.87 13.56 -8.70
CA GLY A 6 -6.77 13.50 -9.64
C GLY A 6 -6.01 12.18 -9.54
N ASN A 7 -5.45 11.72 -10.65
CA ASN A 7 -4.63 10.52 -10.71
C ASN A 7 -3.39 10.69 -9.81
N ASN A 8 -3.20 9.81 -8.82
CA ASN A 8 -2.07 9.84 -7.88
C ASN A 8 -0.99 8.80 -8.18
N ARG A 9 -0.98 8.22 -9.38
CA ARG A 9 -0.12 7.09 -9.77
C ARG A 9 1.37 7.35 -9.57
N ASP A 10 1.88 8.53 -9.91
CA ASP A 10 3.32 8.80 -9.79
C ASP A 10 3.77 8.90 -8.32
N VAL A 11 2.97 9.54 -7.48
CA VAL A 11 3.18 9.60 -6.03
C VAL A 11 3.09 8.19 -5.43
N ALA A 12 2.08 7.42 -5.86
CA ALA A 12 1.88 6.04 -5.46
C ALA A 12 3.11 5.18 -5.80
N LEU A 13 3.61 5.29 -7.02
CA LEU A 13 4.75 4.54 -7.53
C LEU A 13 6.05 4.93 -6.81
N ARG A 14 6.30 6.22 -6.56
CA ARG A 14 7.49 6.69 -5.84
C ARG A 14 7.59 6.08 -4.45
N ARG A 15 6.49 6.15 -3.68
CA ARG A 15 6.45 5.59 -2.32
C ARG A 15 6.45 4.06 -2.34
N PHE A 16 5.80 3.41 -3.32
CA PHE A 16 5.88 1.96 -3.50
C PHE A 16 7.32 1.49 -3.69
N LYS A 17 8.10 2.18 -4.54
CA LYS A 17 9.54 1.89 -4.71
C LYS A 17 10.29 2.01 -3.37
N GLY A 18 10.01 3.05 -2.58
CA GLY A 18 10.60 3.22 -1.25
C GLY A 18 10.27 2.08 -0.28
N LEU A 19 9.01 1.63 -0.27
CA LEU A 19 8.58 0.46 0.50
C LEU A 19 9.34 -0.80 0.07
N VAL A 20 9.42 -1.07 -1.23
CA VAL A 20 10.14 -2.22 -1.77
C VAL A 20 11.61 -2.23 -1.33
N GLU A 21 12.30 -1.08 -1.39
CA GLU A 21 13.69 -0.99 -0.94
C GLU A 21 13.83 -1.25 0.57
N ARG A 22 12.88 -0.80 1.40
CA ARG A 22 12.86 -1.09 2.83
C ARG A 22 12.65 -2.59 3.09
N LEU A 23 11.69 -3.22 2.41
CA LEU A 23 11.41 -4.65 2.53
C LEU A 23 12.60 -5.52 2.08
N LYS A 24 13.32 -5.11 1.03
CA LYS A 24 14.54 -5.81 0.58
C LYS A 24 15.66 -5.79 1.63
N ARG A 25 15.75 -4.71 2.41
CA ARG A 25 16.80 -4.51 3.43
C ARG A 25 16.48 -5.17 4.76
N ASP A 26 15.20 -5.46 5.02
CA ASP A 26 14.72 -6.03 6.28
C ASP A 26 13.86 -7.29 6.01
N PRO A 27 14.48 -8.49 6.04
CA PRO A 27 13.79 -9.74 5.79
C PRO A 27 12.69 -10.07 6.81
N VAL A 28 12.82 -9.59 8.06
CA VAL A 28 11.82 -9.81 9.11
C VAL A 28 10.57 -8.99 8.79
N LEU A 29 10.76 -7.70 8.51
CA LEU A 29 9.68 -6.83 8.08
C LEU A 29 9.00 -7.35 6.81
N TYR A 30 9.77 -7.89 5.86
CA TYR A 30 9.21 -8.48 4.65
C TYR A 30 8.31 -9.67 4.93
N LYS A 31 8.72 -10.57 5.83
CA LYS A 31 7.92 -11.72 6.24
C LYS A 31 6.60 -11.28 6.86
N GLU A 32 6.65 -10.37 7.84
CA GLU A 32 5.46 -9.84 8.52
C GLU A 32 4.54 -9.10 7.53
N TYR A 33 5.12 -8.31 6.61
CA TYR A 33 4.36 -7.60 5.58
C TYR A 33 3.62 -8.56 4.65
N ARG A 34 4.29 -9.64 4.25
CA ARG A 34 3.68 -10.67 3.41
C ARG A 34 2.53 -11.36 4.14
N GLU A 35 2.71 -11.76 5.39
CA GLU A 35 1.66 -12.43 6.20
C GLU A 35 0.38 -11.58 6.29
N VAL A 36 0.51 -10.24 6.44
CA VAL A 36 -0.65 -9.34 6.45
C VAL A 36 -1.35 -9.26 5.08
N VAL A 37 -0.57 -9.18 3.99
CA VAL A 37 -1.14 -9.13 2.62
C VAL A 37 -1.82 -10.45 2.26
N ASP A 38 -1.23 -11.58 2.63
CA ASP A 38 -1.80 -12.91 2.41
C ASP A 38 -3.14 -13.04 3.16
N GLY A 39 -3.21 -12.57 4.41
CA GLY A 39 -4.47 -12.51 5.16
C GLY A 39 -5.55 -11.63 4.48
N TYR A 40 -5.16 -10.57 3.77
CA TYR A 40 -6.11 -9.77 2.98
C TYR A 40 -6.59 -10.50 1.73
N LEU A 41 -5.73 -11.30 1.08
CA LEU A 41 -6.10 -12.11 -0.08
C LEU A 41 -7.06 -13.24 0.33
N GLU A 42 -6.71 -13.98 1.39
CA GLU A 42 -7.55 -15.06 1.92
C GLU A 42 -8.90 -14.55 2.42
N GLY A 43 -8.92 -13.35 3.02
CA GLY A 43 -10.14 -12.69 3.48
C GLY A 43 -10.96 -12.01 2.38
N GLY A 44 -10.50 -12.02 1.12
CA GLY A 44 -11.19 -11.34 0.01
C GLY A 44 -11.26 -9.82 0.13
N ILE A 45 -10.37 -9.21 0.93
CA ILE A 45 -10.28 -7.75 1.12
C ILE A 45 -9.54 -7.09 -0.04
N VAL A 46 -8.55 -7.80 -0.61
CA VAL A 46 -7.80 -7.37 -1.80
C VAL A 46 -7.81 -8.49 -2.83
N GLU A 47 -7.71 -8.10 -4.10
CA GLU A 47 -7.61 -9.03 -5.23
C GLU A 47 -6.48 -8.61 -6.17
N PHE A 48 -6.08 -9.54 -7.04
CA PHE A 48 -5.12 -9.24 -8.10
C PHE A 48 -5.82 -8.41 -9.19
N CYS A 49 -5.36 -7.18 -9.40
CA CYS A 49 -5.84 -6.38 -10.51
C CYS A 49 -5.13 -6.79 -11.82
N MET A 50 -5.91 -7.18 -12.84
CA MET A 50 -5.38 -7.36 -14.18
C MET A 50 -5.11 -5.99 -14.82
N THR A 51 -3.87 -5.76 -15.23
CA THR A 51 -3.35 -4.45 -15.67
C THR A 51 -4.04 -3.87 -16.90
N GLU A 52 -4.76 -4.68 -17.68
CA GLU A 52 -5.29 -4.29 -18.99
C GLU A 52 -6.42 -3.24 -18.94
N GLY A 53 -7.02 -2.98 -17.76
CA GLY A 53 -8.09 -1.97 -17.59
C GLY A 53 -7.76 -0.76 -16.72
N LEU A 54 -6.56 -0.69 -16.13
CA LEU A 54 -6.20 0.33 -15.12
C LEU A 54 -5.60 1.62 -15.69
N ALA A 55 -5.45 1.70 -17.02
CA ALA A 55 -4.96 2.89 -17.70
C ALA A 55 -6.02 4.01 -17.81
N ASP A 56 -7.20 3.83 -17.23
CA ASP A 56 -8.23 4.87 -17.22
C ASP A 56 -7.94 5.90 -16.10
N GLU A 57 -8.14 7.18 -16.43
CA GLU A 57 -7.96 8.39 -15.60
C GLU A 57 -8.84 8.42 -14.32
N SER A 58 -9.51 7.32 -14.02
CA SER A 58 -10.42 7.14 -12.88
C SER A 58 -9.83 6.25 -11.77
N SER A 59 -8.65 5.66 -11.99
CA SER A 59 -8.01 4.78 -11.01
C SER A 59 -7.26 5.55 -9.91
N PHE A 60 -7.45 5.12 -8.66
CA PHE A 60 -6.83 5.72 -7.48
C PHE A 60 -6.01 4.68 -6.71
N CYS A 61 -4.73 4.98 -6.50
CA CYS A 61 -3.82 4.07 -5.80
C CYS A 61 -3.76 4.42 -4.32
N LEU A 62 -4.33 3.58 -3.45
CA LEU A 62 -4.13 3.71 -2.01
C LEU A 62 -2.73 3.25 -1.62
N LEU A 63 -2.00 4.15 -0.99
CA LEU A 63 -0.61 3.96 -0.64
C LEU A 63 -0.49 3.11 0.62
N ARG A 64 0.30 2.03 0.58
CA ARG A 64 0.48 1.13 1.72
C ARG A 64 1.69 1.57 2.57
N HIS A 65 1.46 1.98 3.81
CA HIS A 65 2.50 2.25 4.80
C HIS A 65 2.47 1.17 5.89
N ALA A 66 3.61 0.53 6.13
CA ALA A 66 3.73 -0.50 7.16
C ALA A 66 4.06 0.15 8.52
N VAL A 67 3.14 0.07 9.47
CA VAL A 67 3.33 0.56 10.84
C VAL A 67 3.68 -0.63 11.73
N VAL A 68 4.90 -0.60 12.30
CA VAL A 68 5.33 -1.52 13.36
C VAL A 68 4.99 -0.86 14.70
N ARG A 69 4.32 -1.60 15.58
CA ARG A 69 4.05 -1.20 16.96
C ARG A 69 4.87 -2.10 17.88
N GLU A 70 5.81 -1.51 18.62
CA GLU A 70 6.67 -2.22 19.58
C GLU A 70 5.97 -2.46 20.94
N ASP A 71 4.76 -1.93 21.12
CA ASP A 71 4.05 -1.84 22.41
C ASP A 71 3.14 -3.03 22.75
N LYS A 72 3.21 -4.16 22.01
CA LYS A 72 2.46 -5.38 22.34
C LYS A 72 3.33 -6.64 22.24
N VAL A 73 2.97 -7.64 23.05
CA VAL A 73 3.57 -8.99 23.18
C VAL A 73 3.73 -9.75 21.84
N SER A 74 3.18 -9.24 20.75
CA SER A 74 3.45 -9.65 19.37
C SER A 74 3.67 -8.41 18.50
N SER A 75 4.74 -8.40 17.69
CA SER A 75 4.99 -7.45 16.60
C SER A 75 3.85 -7.52 15.57
N CYS A 76 2.70 -6.92 15.86
CA CYS A 76 1.58 -6.90 14.93
C CYS A 76 1.78 -5.76 13.94
N LEU A 77 2.56 -6.02 12.90
CA LEU A 77 2.63 -5.15 11.73
C LEU A 77 1.21 -4.85 11.22
N ARG A 78 0.90 -3.59 10.96
CA ARG A 78 -0.34 -3.17 10.30
C ARG A 78 -0.03 -2.39 9.05
N ILE A 79 -0.76 -2.67 7.96
CA ILE A 79 -0.69 -1.89 6.74
C ILE A 79 -1.75 -0.80 6.81
N VAL A 80 -1.32 0.46 6.77
CA VAL A 80 -2.17 1.63 6.70
C VAL A 80 -2.26 2.08 5.24
N PHE A 81 -3.48 2.35 4.79
CA PHE A 81 -3.73 2.89 3.46
C PHE A 81 -3.82 4.42 3.54
N ASP A 82 -2.84 5.11 2.97
CA ASP A 82 -2.81 6.56 2.88
C ASP A 82 -3.66 7.00 1.67
N GLY A 83 -4.73 7.74 1.97
CA GLY A 83 -5.66 8.29 0.99
C GLY A 83 -5.31 9.71 0.53
N VAL A 84 -4.17 10.28 0.95
CA VAL A 84 -3.82 11.67 0.65
C VAL A 84 -3.26 11.81 -0.76
N THR A 85 -3.83 12.77 -1.50
CA THR A 85 -3.59 13.05 -2.93
C THR A 85 -2.58 14.15 -3.23
N HIS A 86 -2.10 14.87 -2.22
CA HIS A 86 -1.35 16.10 -2.44
C HIS A 86 0.16 15.82 -2.38
N ASP A 87 0.86 16.10 -3.48
CA ASP A 87 2.31 16.32 -3.45
C ASP A 87 2.52 17.65 -2.73
N ASN A 88 3.00 17.61 -1.49
CA ASN A 88 3.50 18.80 -0.81
C ASN A 88 4.86 19.13 -1.43
N VAL A 89 4.84 19.80 -2.58
CA VAL A 89 6.00 20.53 -3.11
C VAL A 89 6.04 21.90 -2.45
#